data_AF-A0A7V1Z7K8-F1
#
_entry.id   AF-A0A7V1Z7K8-F1
#
_cell.length_a   1.000
_cell.length_b   1.000
_cell.length_c   1.000
_cell.angle_alpha   90.00
_cell.angle_beta   90.00
_cell.angle_gamma   90.00
#
_symmetry.space_group_name_H-M   'P 1'
#
loop_
_entity.id
_entity.type
_entity.pdbx_description
1 polymer ?
#
loop_
_entity_poly.entity_id
_entity_poly.type
_entity_poly.pdbx_seq_one_letter_code
_entity_poly.pdbx_strand_id
1 'polypeptide(L)'
;MLAKTCCPYCWEEFDTADVLWVSAHESLTGDPLLGPDKPLRFLPSVFTMSGEAVDLMGMVCRYLACPHCHLSLPRVALEMAPLYFSVLGTPASGKSFYLAALTWQLRRLLPTQFALDFADAEPALNLALAEYEQNLFLHPQGDRFIPLANLIRKTETVGAMYESVNYGEHTVRYSKPFLFVLRPNPRHPAYTRADEVQRMVCLYDNAGEHFLPGQDDPQAPVTWHLARSQVWIYVFDMTADPRFRTELLKLYQRQNGQVGIDYVFSPRPERQDLVLAEAVARVRRLTQLSASQMFDQLLVVAASKADVWYPLIREDRLNEEPWGTVRGLGGLDSDRIVRRSQLLEQLLQQYCPEVVGAARSNFSRVAFVPVSALGRLPHPVRTGDGRIVPAVQPRSVQPWGVAVPFLLGLMHALPGAVLSLRRIEKL
;
A
#
# COMPACT_ATOMS: atom_id res chain seq x y z
N MET A 1 12.31 -1.58 -24.13
CA MET A 1 12.79 -2.18 -22.87
C MET A 1 13.75 -1.23 -22.20
N LEU A 2 13.82 -1.28 -20.87
CA LEU A 2 14.84 -0.60 -20.10
C LEU A 2 16.20 -1.25 -20.35
N ALA A 3 17.30 -0.54 -20.05
CA ALA A 3 18.63 -1.14 -20.04
C ALA A 3 18.87 -1.96 -18.76
N LYS A 4 18.39 -1.42 -17.63
CA LYS A 4 18.45 -2.04 -16.29
C LYS A 4 17.08 -2.00 -15.64
N THR A 5 16.83 -2.96 -14.76
CA THR A 5 15.65 -2.95 -13.92
C THR A 5 15.99 -3.39 -12.50
N CYS A 6 15.10 -3.10 -11.56
CA CYS A 6 15.22 -3.49 -10.16
C CYS A 6 14.14 -4.53 -9.84
N CYS A 7 14.57 -5.68 -9.30
CA CYS A 7 13.64 -6.73 -8.91
C CYS A 7 12.70 -6.24 -7.80
N PRO A 8 11.36 -6.38 -7.94
CA PRO A 8 10.42 -5.97 -6.90
C PRO A 8 10.34 -6.97 -5.72
N TYR A 9 11.19 -8.00 -5.68
CA TYR A 9 11.27 -8.92 -4.54
C TYR A 9 12.56 -8.74 -3.76
N CYS A 10 13.72 -8.84 -4.42
CA CYS A 10 15.02 -8.75 -3.75
C CYS A 10 15.67 -7.37 -3.84
N TRP A 11 15.10 -6.45 -4.61
CA TRP A 11 15.59 -5.07 -4.79
C TRP A 11 17.00 -4.94 -5.38
N GLU A 12 17.54 -6.04 -5.91
CA GLU A 12 18.76 -6.02 -6.71
C GLU A 12 18.48 -5.46 -8.10
N GLU A 13 19.41 -4.67 -8.58
CA GLU A 13 19.41 -4.14 -9.94
C GLU A 13 20.20 -5.07 -10.86
N PHE A 14 19.66 -5.33 -12.05
CA PHE A 14 20.29 -6.18 -13.05
C PHE A 14 20.04 -5.64 -14.47
N ASP A 15 20.94 -5.98 -15.40
CA ASP A 15 20.77 -5.67 -16.81
C ASP A 15 19.61 -6.50 -17.38
N THR A 16 18.74 -5.90 -18.17
CA THR A 16 17.56 -6.63 -18.71
C THR A 16 17.96 -7.81 -19.59
N ALA A 17 19.19 -7.80 -20.13
CA ALA A 17 19.78 -8.89 -20.89
C ALA A 17 20.07 -10.14 -20.02
N ASP A 18 20.25 -9.97 -18.71
CA ASP A 18 20.53 -11.05 -17.77
C ASP A 18 19.25 -11.69 -17.20
N VAL A 19 18.08 -11.28 -17.68
CA VAL A 19 16.81 -11.86 -17.23
C VAL A 19 16.77 -13.35 -17.54
N LEU A 20 16.41 -14.15 -16.54
CA LEU A 20 16.24 -15.59 -16.72
C LEU A 20 14.85 -15.89 -17.25
N TRP A 21 14.72 -17.00 -17.97
CA TRP A 21 13.45 -17.57 -18.38
C TRP A 21 13.16 -18.84 -17.62
N VAL A 22 11.89 -19.10 -17.37
CA VAL A 22 11.43 -20.31 -16.67
C VAL A 22 11.13 -21.38 -17.70
N SER A 23 11.75 -22.55 -17.57
CA SER A 23 11.53 -23.69 -18.46
C SER A 23 10.05 -24.09 -18.52
N ALA A 24 9.61 -24.54 -19.70
CA ALA A 24 8.24 -25.00 -19.92
C ALA A 24 8.14 -26.53 -19.91
N HIS A 25 9.20 -27.23 -20.32
CA HIS A 25 9.23 -28.69 -20.31
C HIS A 25 9.32 -29.27 -18.89
N GLU A 26 8.45 -30.24 -18.57
CA GLU A 26 8.29 -30.81 -17.22
C GLU A 26 9.55 -31.51 -16.69
N SER A 27 10.42 -32.00 -17.56
CA SER A 27 11.69 -32.64 -17.15
C SER A 27 12.79 -31.63 -16.79
N LEU A 28 12.62 -30.35 -17.11
CA LEU A 28 13.60 -29.31 -16.81
C LEU A 28 13.25 -28.66 -15.47
N THR A 29 13.49 -29.39 -14.39
CA THR A 29 13.33 -28.94 -13.00
C THR A 29 14.68 -28.85 -12.29
N GLY A 30 14.69 -28.46 -11.01
CA GLY A 30 15.91 -28.37 -10.22
C GLY A 30 16.45 -26.96 -10.10
N ASP A 31 15.61 -26.00 -9.69
CA ASP A 31 16.09 -24.64 -9.47
C ASP A 31 17.00 -24.56 -8.24
N PRO A 32 18.22 -23.99 -8.36
CA PRO A 32 19.18 -23.97 -7.25
C PRO A 32 18.74 -23.09 -6.07
N LEU A 33 17.85 -22.12 -6.29
CA LEU A 33 17.37 -21.22 -5.23
C LEU A 33 15.97 -21.58 -4.73
N LEU A 34 15.08 -22.03 -5.61
CA LEU A 34 13.69 -22.29 -5.28
C LEU A 34 13.39 -23.77 -4.96
N GLY A 35 14.34 -24.67 -5.25
CA GLY A 35 14.28 -26.08 -4.87
C GLY A 35 14.08 -27.05 -6.04
N PRO A 36 14.20 -28.36 -5.76
CA PRO A 36 14.27 -29.41 -6.78
C PRO A 36 13.01 -29.54 -7.63
N ASP A 37 11.83 -29.27 -7.05
CA ASP A 37 10.54 -29.41 -7.73
C ASP A 37 10.15 -28.19 -8.57
N LYS A 38 10.98 -27.15 -8.58
CA LYS A 38 10.70 -25.93 -9.33
C LYS A 38 11.28 -26.03 -10.74
N PRO A 39 10.59 -25.50 -11.77
CA PRO A 39 11.14 -25.44 -13.11
C PRO A 39 12.48 -24.72 -13.13
N LEU A 40 13.41 -25.17 -13.96
CA LEU A 40 14.73 -24.56 -14.10
C LEU A 40 14.61 -23.12 -14.62
N ARG A 41 15.34 -22.19 -13.99
CA ARG A 41 15.58 -20.85 -14.55
C ARG A 41 16.86 -20.87 -15.37
N PHE A 42 16.82 -20.34 -16.59
CA PHE A 42 17.96 -20.37 -17.51
C PHE A 42 18.08 -19.07 -18.30
N LEU A 43 19.31 -18.74 -18.70
CA LEU A 43 19.56 -17.65 -19.64
C LEU A 43 19.40 -18.22 -21.06
N PRO A 44 18.45 -17.71 -21.86
CA PRO A 44 18.14 -18.29 -23.17
C PRO A 44 19.21 -18.00 -24.22
N SER A 45 19.48 -18.97 -25.08
CA SER A 45 20.34 -18.84 -26.27
C SER A 45 19.55 -18.83 -27.58
N VAL A 46 18.28 -19.24 -27.54
CA VAL A 46 17.40 -19.37 -28.70
C VAL A 46 16.07 -18.68 -28.38
N PHE A 47 15.58 -17.92 -29.35
CA PHE A 47 14.29 -17.23 -29.28
C PHE A 47 13.44 -17.53 -30.50
N THR A 48 12.13 -17.49 -30.32
CA THR A 48 11.17 -17.43 -31.41
C THR A 48 11.21 -16.06 -32.09
N MET A 49 10.57 -15.94 -33.27
CA MET A 49 10.41 -14.64 -33.95
C MET A 49 9.58 -13.62 -33.14
N SER A 50 8.75 -14.09 -32.20
CA SER A 50 7.99 -13.26 -31.25
C SER A 50 8.82 -12.82 -30.03
N GLY A 51 10.08 -13.25 -29.91
CA GLY A 51 10.95 -12.93 -28.78
C GLY A 51 10.68 -13.77 -27.53
N GLU A 52 10.08 -14.95 -27.67
CA GLU A 52 9.91 -15.91 -26.59
C GLU A 52 11.12 -16.85 -26.53
N ALA A 53 11.67 -17.10 -25.34
CA ALA A 53 12.76 -18.06 -25.20
C ALA A 53 12.30 -19.48 -25.52
N VAL A 54 13.21 -20.28 -26.05
CA VAL A 54 13.02 -21.73 -26.25
C VAL A 54 13.94 -22.48 -25.28
N ASP A 55 13.38 -23.41 -24.51
CA ASP A 55 14.15 -24.23 -23.58
C ASP A 55 14.94 -25.35 -24.28
N LEU A 56 15.79 -26.05 -23.52
CA LEU A 56 16.66 -27.11 -24.05
C LEU A 56 15.90 -28.28 -24.69
N MET A 57 14.61 -28.43 -24.39
CA MET A 57 13.75 -29.48 -24.96
C MET A 57 12.90 -28.96 -26.13
N GLY A 58 13.15 -27.73 -26.59
CA GLY A 58 12.45 -27.13 -27.74
C GLY A 58 11.08 -26.53 -27.39
N MET A 59 10.74 -26.38 -26.11
CA MET A 59 9.46 -25.80 -25.70
C MET A 59 9.56 -24.28 -25.56
N VAL A 60 8.48 -23.58 -25.93
CA VAL A 60 8.41 -22.12 -25.82
C VAL A 60 8.09 -21.71 -24.38
N CYS A 61 8.97 -20.89 -23.79
CA CYS A 61 8.86 -20.38 -22.44
C CYS A 61 8.08 -19.06 -22.40
N ARG A 62 7.30 -18.83 -21.34
CA ARG A 62 6.46 -17.63 -21.20
C ARG A 62 6.81 -16.74 -20.02
N TYR A 63 7.40 -17.31 -18.97
CA TYR A 63 7.66 -16.61 -17.72
C TYR A 63 9.14 -16.21 -17.61
N LEU A 64 9.35 -15.04 -17.01
CA LEU A 64 10.66 -14.48 -16.71
C LEU A 64 10.95 -14.64 -15.22
N ALA A 65 12.22 -14.56 -14.86
CA ALA A 65 12.67 -14.63 -13.47
C ALA A 65 13.87 -13.71 -13.23
N CYS A 66 13.96 -13.23 -11.99
CA CYS A 66 15.11 -12.44 -11.54
C CYS A 66 16.39 -13.30 -11.55
N PRO A 67 17.54 -12.81 -12.08
CA PRO A 67 18.80 -13.55 -12.04
C PRO A 67 19.38 -13.74 -10.63
N HIS A 68 18.94 -12.93 -9.66
CA HIS A 68 19.47 -12.99 -8.28
C HIS A 68 18.64 -13.89 -7.37
N CYS A 69 17.31 -13.78 -7.42
CA CYS A 69 16.42 -14.49 -6.50
C CYS A 69 15.53 -15.54 -7.18
N HIS A 70 15.59 -15.67 -8.51
CA HIS A 70 14.84 -16.64 -9.34
C HIS A 70 13.30 -16.55 -9.28
N LEU A 71 12.76 -15.63 -8.47
CA LEU A 71 11.34 -15.35 -8.40
C LEU A 71 10.84 -14.77 -9.73
N SER A 72 9.62 -15.17 -10.09
CA SER A 72 9.02 -14.83 -11.37
C SER A 72 8.73 -13.33 -11.47
N LEU A 73 9.07 -12.74 -12.62
CA LEU A 73 8.88 -11.33 -12.91
C LEU A 73 7.85 -11.16 -14.04
N PRO A 74 6.92 -10.19 -13.94
CA PRO A 74 6.07 -9.85 -15.07
C PRO A 74 6.91 -9.16 -16.15
N ARG A 75 6.56 -9.34 -17.44
CA ARG A 75 7.27 -8.70 -18.57
C ARG A 75 7.38 -7.19 -18.42
N VAL A 76 6.35 -6.56 -17.87
CA VAL A 76 6.34 -5.10 -17.66
C VAL A 76 7.47 -4.62 -16.73
N ALA A 77 8.03 -5.50 -15.89
CA ALA A 77 9.21 -5.16 -15.08
C ALA A 77 10.46 -4.87 -15.93
N LEU A 78 10.53 -5.35 -17.18
CA LEU A 78 11.60 -5.03 -18.13
C LEU A 78 11.29 -3.79 -18.98
N GLU A 79 10.06 -3.31 -18.97
CA GLU A 79 9.57 -2.25 -19.85
C GLU A 79 9.36 -0.93 -19.10
N MET A 80 8.95 -1.00 -17.84
CA MET A 80 8.58 0.16 -17.04
C MET A 80 9.37 0.19 -15.73
N ALA A 81 9.94 1.34 -15.41
CA ALA A 81 10.68 1.50 -14.16
C ALA A 81 9.72 1.29 -12.97
N PRO A 82 10.18 0.62 -11.89
CA PRO A 82 9.35 0.42 -10.72
C PRO A 82 9.15 1.73 -9.95
N LEU A 83 7.97 1.90 -9.37
CA LEU A 83 7.65 2.93 -8.40
C LEU A 83 7.10 2.26 -7.13
N TYR A 84 7.83 2.39 -6.03
CA TYR A 84 7.60 1.61 -4.81
C TYR A 84 6.85 2.44 -3.75
N PHE A 85 5.72 1.89 -3.31
CA PHE A 85 4.93 2.35 -2.20
C PHE A 85 4.96 1.30 -1.09
N SER A 86 5.28 1.71 0.12
CA SER A 86 5.26 0.83 1.28
C SER A 86 4.16 1.23 2.25
N VAL A 87 3.20 0.34 2.47
CA VAL A 87 2.12 0.56 3.43
C VAL A 87 2.44 -0.17 4.72
N LEU A 88 2.53 0.57 5.82
CA LEU A 88 2.83 0.07 7.15
C LEU A 88 1.78 0.53 8.16
N GLY A 89 1.62 -0.19 9.25
CA GLY A 89 0.63 0.12 10.29
C GLY A 89 0.57 -1.02 11.29
N THR A 90 0.11 -0.74 12.50
CA THR A 90 -0.02 -1.80 13.53
C THR A 90 -1.07 -2.83 13.13
N PRO A 91 -1.06 -4.01 13.75
CA PRO A 91 -2.20 -4.92 13.71
C PRO A 91 -3.50 -4.18 14.02
N ALA A 92 -4.56 -4.53 13.29
CA ALA A 92 -5.90 -3.94 13.44
C ALA A 92 -6.03 -2.41 13.18
N SER A 93 -4.99 -1.72 12.67
CA SER A 93 -5.04 -0.30 12.25
C SER A 93 -6.00 -0.01 11.09
N GLY A 94 -6.54 -1.06 10.45
CA GLY A 94 -7.42 -0.94 9.29
C GLY A 94 -6.69 -0.97 7.94
N LYS A 95 -5.40 -1.31 7.92
CA LYS A 95 -4.56 -1.37 6.71
C LYS A 95 -5.14 -2.19 5.56
N SER A 96 -5.68 -3.39 5.81
CA SER A 96 -6.29 -4.21 4.74
C SER A 96 -7.56 -3.58 4.17
N PHE A 97 -8.39 -2.95 5.01
CA PHE A 97 -9.53 -2.16 4.55
C PHE A 97 -9.07 -0.94 3.74
N TYR A 98 -8.02 -0.26 4.19
CA TYR A 98 -7.42 0.86 3.47
C TYR A 98 -6.89 0.44 2.09
N LEU A 99 -6.14 -0.66 2.00
CA LEU A 99 -5.61 -1.19 0.74
C LEU A 99 -6.73 -1.54 -0.24
N ALA A 100 -7.75 -2.29 0.21
CA ALA A 100 -8.89 -2.65 -0.63
C ALA A 100 -9.65 -1.40 -1.13
N ALA A 101 -9.89 -0.44 -0.25
CA ALA A 101 -10.56 0.80 -0.60
C ALA A 101 -9.72 1.67 -1.55
N LEU A 102 -8.41 1.74 -1.32
CA LEU A 102 -7.44 2.44 -2.16
C LEU A 102 -7.48 1.87 -3.58
N THR A 103 -7.21 0.57 -3.75
CA THR A 103 -7.11 -0.03 -5.08
C THR A 103 -8.44 0.00 -5.83
N TRP A 104 -9.55 -0.21 -5.14
CA TRP A 104 -10.90 -0.02 -5.69
C TRP A 104 -11.13 1.41 -6.20
N GLN A 105 -10.74 2.42 -5.41
CA GLN A 105 -10.86 3.81 -5.83
C GLN A 105 -9.91 4.13 -6.99
N LEU A 106 -8.64 3.71 -6.95
CA LEU A 106 -7.66 4.01 -7.99
C LEU A 106 -8.10 3.51 -9.37
N ARG A 107 -8.60 2.27 -9.46
CA ARG A 107 -9.12 1.69 -10.71
C ARG A 107 -10.25 2.51 -11.35
N ARG A 108 -11.02 3.23 -10.53
CA ARG A 108 -12.14 4.06 -10.99
C ARG A 108 -11.72 5.50 -11.26
N LEU A 109 -10.98 6.09 -10.34
CA LEU A 109 -10.65 7.52 -10.33
C LEU A 109 -9.55 7.85 -11.34
N LEU A 110 -8.47 7.06 -11.38
CA LEU A 110 -7.30 7.36 -12.21
C LEU A 110 -7.65 7.46 -13.71
N PRO A 111 -8.32 6.48 -14.34
CA PRO A 111 -8.58 6.55 -15.78
C PRO A 111 -9.62 7.60 -16.14
N THR A 112 -10.60 7.83 -15.26
CA THR A 112 -11.75 8.71 -15.55
C THR A 112 -11.45 10.17 -15.26
N GLN A 113 -10.80 10.47 -14.12
CA GLN A 113 -10.55 11.84 -13.65
C GLN A 113 -9.12 12.28 -13.94
N PHE A 114 -8.11 11.43 -13.68
CA PHE A 114 -6.70 11.83 -13.81
C PHE A 114 -6.06 11.44 -15.14
N ALA A 115 -6.80 10.80 -16.05
CA ALA A 115 -6.30 10.31 -17.35
C ALA A 115 -5.10 9.35 -17.24
N LEU A 116 -5.01 8.61 -16.14
CA LEU A 116 -4.00 7.57 -15.93
C LEU A 116 -4.70 6.20 -15.92
N ASP A 117 -4.37 5.32 -16.87
CA ASP A 117 -4.83 3.94 -16.79
C ASP A 117 -4.09 3.22 -15.65
N PHE A 118 -4.84 2.44 -14.87
CA PHE A 118 -4.32 1.67 -13.74
C PHE A 118 -4.87 0.24 -13.82
N ALA A 119 -3.99 -0.72 -14.03
CA ALA A 119 -4.36 -2.12 -14.28
C ALA A 119 -3.43 -3.09 -13.55
N ASP A 120 -3.86 -4.32 -13.34
CA ASP A 120 -3.01 -5.37 -12.78
C ASP A 120 -1.86 -5.69 -13.74
N ALA A 121 -0.63 -5.67 -13.21
CA ALA A 121 0.53 -6.17 -13.94
C ALA A 121 0.68 -7.70 -13.77
N GLU A 122 0.26 -8.22 -12.62
CA GLU A 122 0.33 -9.64 -12.29
C GLU A 122 -0.89 -10.04 -11.42
N PRO A 123 -1.97 -10.54 -12.04
CA PRO A 123 -3.21 -10.89 -11.33
C PRO A 123 -3.01 -11.93 -10.23
N ALA A 124 -2.05 -12.87 -10.39
CA ALA A 124 -1.81 -13.90 -9.38
C ALA A 124 -1.26 -13.31 -8.06
N LEU A 125 -0.41 -12.28 -8.14
CA LEU A 125 0.10 -11.57 -6.96
C LEU A 125 -0.95 -10.68 -6.31
N ASN A 126 -1.89 -10.15 -7.12
CA ASN A 126 -2.94 -9.26 -6.64
C ASN A 126 -4.19 -10.00 -6.13
N LEU A 127 -4.19 -11.34 -6.09
CA LEU A 127 -5.35 -12.15 -5.71
C LEU A 127 -5.90 -11.76 -4.33
N ALA A 128 -5.04 -11.57 -3.32
CA ALA A 128 -5.49 -11.18 -1.98
C ALA A 128 -6.24 -9.83 -1.98
N LEU A 129 -5.79 -8.85 -2.77
CA LEU A 129 -6.51 -7.58 -2.94
C LEU A 129 -7.82 -7.76 -3.67
N ALA A 130 -7.85 -8.58 -4.72
CA ALA A 130 -9.08 -8.86 -5.47
C ALA A 130 -10.14 -9.51 -4.56
N GLU A 131 -9.75 -10.42 -3.67
CA GLU A 131 -10.64 -11.00 -2.67
C GLU A 131 -11.16 -9.96 -1.68
N TYR A 132 -10.30 -9.05 -1.19
CA TYR A 132 -10.74 -7.97 -0.31
C TYR A 132 -11.73 -7.02 -1.00
N GLU A 133 -11.45 -6.63 -2.25
CA GLU A 133 -12.34 -5.81 -3.06
C GLU A 133 -13.68 -6.51 -3.29
N GLN A 134 -13.66 -7.81 -3.60
CA GLN A 134 -14.85 -8.61 -3.82
C GLN A 134 -15.71 -8.65 -2.56
N ASN A 135 -15.11 -8.90 -1.39
CA ASN A 135 -15.83 -8.98 -0.14
C ASN A 135 -16.35 -7.61 0.32
N LEU A 136 -15.62 -6.51 0.06
CA LEU A 136 -15.99 -5.19 0.57
C LEU A 136 -16.98 -4.45 -0.36
N PHE A 137 -16.82 -4.57 -1.68
CA PHE A 137 -17.57 -3.76 -2.66
C PHE A 137 -18.51 -4.57 -3.56
N LEU A 138 -18.23 -5.87 -3.76
CA LEU A 138 -19.01 -6.76 -4.65
C LEU A 138 -19.70 -7.90 -3.89
N HIS A 139 -19.91 -7.72 -2.58
CA HIS A 139 -20.47 -8.77 -1.74
C HIS A 139 -21.89 -9.15 -2.18
N PRO A 140 -22.21 -10.45 -2.36
CA PRO A 140 -23.52 -10.89 -2.86
C PRO A 140 -24.68 -10.51 -1.93
N GLN A 141 -24.41 -10.44 -0.62
CA GLN A 141 -25.37 -9.97 0.40
C GLN A 141 -25.15 -8.50 0.76
N GLY A 142 -24.93 -7.64 -0.24
CA GLY A 142 -24.49 -6.26 -0.05
C GLY A 142 -25.46 -5.35 0.73
N ASP A 143 -26.74 -5.72 0.84
CA ASP A 143 -27.77 -4.98 1.60
C ASP A 143 -27.91 -5.46 3.06
N ARG A 144 -27.20 -6.52 3.47
CA ARG A 144 -27.21 -7.01 4.86
C ARG A 144 -26.10 -6.37 5.67
N PHE A 145 -26.33 -6.18 6.98
CA PHE A 145 -25.24 -5.83 7.89
C PHE A 145 -24.34 -7.03 8.12
N ILE A 146 -23.10 -6.92 7.66
CA ILE A 146 -22.08 -7.95 7.77
C ILE A 146 -21.00 -7.47 8.74
N PRO A 147 -20.68 -8.24 9.80
CA PRO A 147 -19.59 -7.91 10.71
C PRO A 147 -18.28 -7.67 9.96
N LEU A 148 -17.52 -6.64 10.34
CA LEU A 148 -16.28 -6.28 9.65
C LEU A 148 -15.27 -7.44 9.60
N ALA A 149 -15.19 -8.24 10.66
CA ALA A 149 -14.31 -9.41 10.74
C ALA A 149 -14.64 -10.51 9.71
N ASN A 150 -15.84 -10.50 9.13
CA ASN A 150 -16.26 -11.46 8.11
C ASN A 150 -15.97 -10.97 6.69
N LEU A 151 -15.73 -9.67 6.49
CA LEU A 151 -15.46 -9.09 5.17
C LEU A 151 -13.98 -9.20 4.79
N ILE A 152 -13.10 -8.88 5.73
CA ILE A 152 -11.66 -8.99 5.53
C ILE A 152 -11.11 -9.81 6.69
N ARG A 153 -10.68 -11.04 6.39
CA ARG A 153 -10.01 -11.89 7.37
C ARG A 153 -8.67 -11.25 7.73
N LYS A 154 -8.31 -11.36 9.00
CA LYS A 154 -6.97 -10.94 9.46
C LYS A 154 -5.92 -11.68 8.65
N THR A 155 -4.86 -10.97 8.28
CA THR A 155 -3.70 -11.46 7.54
C THR A 155 -2.85 -12.41 8.40
N GLU A 156 -3.45 -13.50 8.90
CA GLU A 156 -2.81 -14.43 9.85
C GLU A 156 -1.92 -15.48 9.17
N THR A 157 -1.87 -15.53 7.84
CA THR A 157 -1.04 -16.51 7.13
C THR A 157 0.24 -15.88 6.60
N VAL A 158 1.28 -15.97 7.43
CA VAL A 158 2.69 -15.69 7.11
C VAL A 158 3.18 -16.40 5.82
N GLY A 159 2.43 -17.36 5.28
CA GLY A 159 2.74 -18.04 4.01
C GLY A 159 2.15 -17.40 2.74
N ALA A 160 1.08 -16.61 2.81
CA ALA A 160 0.43 -16.10 1.60
C ALA A 160 1.14 -14.86 1.00
N MET A 161 1.78 -14.06 1.86
CA MET A 161 2.34 -12.75 1.53
C MET A 161 3.87 -12.74 1.33
N TYR A 162 4.52 -13.90 1.39
CA TYR A 162 5.97 -14.04 1.28
C TYR A 162 6.36 -15.16 0.32
N GLU A 163 7.49 -15.00 -0.36
CA GLU A 163 8.17 -16.04 -1.11
C GLU A 163 9.49 -16.42 -0.43
N SER A 164 9.80 -17.72 -0.38
CA SER A 164 11.05 -18.22 0.19
C SER A 164 12.05 -18.55 -0.91
N VAL A 165 13.30 -18.11 -0.72
CA VAL A 165 14.42 -18.31 -1.65
C VAL A 165 15.63 -18.81 -0.87
N ASN A 166 16.26 -19.89 -1.32
CA ASN A 166 17.38 -20.52 -0.63
C ASN A 166 18.71 -20.05 -1.21
N TYR A 167 19.62 -19.61 -0.36
CA TYR A 167 21.01 -19.26 -0.66
C TYR A 167 21.93 -20.18 0.15
N GLY A 168 22.22 -21.36 -0.40
CA GLY A 168 22.98 -22.39 0.31
C GLY A 168 22.23 -22.89 1.54
N GLU A 169 22.81 -22.71 2.73
CA GLU A 169 22.20 -23.13 4.01
C GLU A 169 21.18 -22.11 4.57
N HIS A 170 21.01 -20.95 3.92
CA HIS A 170 20.14 -19.89 4.41
C HIS A 170 18.89 -19.75 3.53
N THR A 171 17.70 -19.71 4.15
CA THR A 171 16.45 -19.39 3.45
C THR A 171 16.06 -17.95 3.75
N VAL A 172 15.88 -17.17 2.69
CA VAL A 172 15.45 -15.78 2.75
C VAL A 172 13.97 -15.66 2.38
N ARG A 173 13.20 -14.88 3.14
CA ARG A 173 11.76 -14.63 2.86
C ARG A 173 11.53 -13.22 2.34
N TYR A 174 11.13 -13.09 1.08
CA TYR A 174 10.82 -11.81 0.43
C TYR A 174 9.33 -11.50 0.47
N SER A 175 8.98 -10.24 0.74
CA SER A 175 7.59 -9.76 0.69
C SER A 175 7.06 -9.79 -0.75
N LYS A 176 5.83 -10.29 -0.92
CA LYS A 176 5.13 -10.20 -2.20
C LYS A 176 4.59 -8.79 -2.42
N PRO A 177 5.02 -8.09 -3.48
CA PRO A 177 4.40 -6.84 -3.87
C PRO A 177 3.08 -7.09 -4.58
N PHE A 178 2.14 -6.16 -4.42
CA PHE A 178 1.06 -6.01 -5.39
C PHE A 178 1.58 -5.19 -6.57
N LEU A 179 1.41 -5.70 -7.79
CA LEU A 179 2.00 -5.13 -8.99
C LEU A 179 0.92 -4.57 -9.92
N PHE A 180 1.07 -3.30 -10.29
CA PHE A 180 0.17 -2.60 -11.19
C PHE A 180 0.92 -1.89 -12.31
N VAL A 181 0.26 -1.71 -13.43
CA VAL A 181 0.69 -0.83 -14.51
C VAL A 181 -0.01 0.51 -14.35
N LEU A 182 0.78 1.58 -14.29
CA LEU A 182 0.30 2.95 -14.36
C LEU A 182 0.79 3.57 -15.66
N ARG A 183 -0.12 4.05 -16.52
CA ARG A 183 0.26 4.70 -17.78
C ARG A 183 -0.64 5.89 -18.11
N PRO A 184 -0.12 6.97 -18.72
CA PRO A 184 -0.97 8.02 -19.25
C PRO A 184 -1.81 7.50 -20.42
N ASN A 185 -3.11 7.82 -20.44
CA ASN A 185 -3.96 7.57 -21.58
C ASN A 185 -4.01 8.79 -22.53
N PRO A 186 -4.64 8.70 -23.72
CA PRO A 186 -4.60 9.77 -24.73
C PRO A 186 -5.10 11.14 -24.25
N ARG A 187 -5.87 11.21 -23.17
CA ARG A 187 -6.34 12.49 -22.59
C ARG A 187 -5.29 13.16 -21.69
N HIS A 188 -4.25 12.43 -21.29
CA HIS A 188 -3.24 12.91 -20.38
C HIS A 188 -2.22 13.82 -21.09
N PRO A 189 -1.80 14.96 -20.49
CA PRO A 189 -0.84 15.88 -21.11
C PRO A 189 0.53 15.26 -21.42
N ALA A 190 0.90 14.21 -20.68
CA ALA A 190 2.14 13.47 -20.89
C ALA A 190 1.99 12.23 -21.79
N TYR A 191 0.86 12.06 -22.50
CA TYR A 191 0.65 10.86 -23.35
C TYR A 191 1.75 10.66 -24.39
N THR A 192 2.19 11.73 -25.06
CA THR A 192 3.29 11.66 -26.05
C THR A 192 4.67 11.44 -25.43
N ARG A 193 4.77 11.58 -24.09
CA ARG A 193 5.96 11.32 -23.28
C ARG A 193 5.67 10.21 -22.27
N ALA A 194 4.91 9.20 -22.69
CA ALA A 194 4.44 8.14 -21.80
C ALA A 194 5.60 7.46 -21.06
N ASP A 195 6.76 7.29 -21.71
CA ASP A 195 7.94 6.67 -21.11
C ASP A 195 8.46 7.41 -19.86
N GLU A 196 8.25 8.72 -19.77
CA GLU A 196 8.66 9.51 -18.60
C GLU A 196 7.75 9.26 -17.38
N VAL A 197 6.48 8.94 -17.61
CA VAL A 197 5.43 8.86 -16.59
C VAL A 197 4.97 7.42 -16.30
N GLN A 198 5.05 6.51 -17.27
CA GLN A 198 4.60 5.14 -17.05
C GLN A 198 5.47 4.43 -16.02
N ARG A 199 4.86 3.68 -15.11
CA ARG A 199 5.57 2.97 -14.05
C ARG A 199 4.91 1.63 -13.79
N MET A 200 5.74 0.65 -13.45
CA MET A 200 5.26 -0.51 -12.72
C MET A 200 5.13 -0.09 -11.25
N VAL A 201 3.91 0.08 -10.77
CA VAL A 201 3.65 0.43 -9.38
C VAL A 201 3.74 -0.84 -8.53
N CYS A 202 4.62 -0.80 -7.53
CA CYS A 202 4.84 -1.87 -6.58
C CYS A 202 4.33 -1.42 -5.21
N LEU A 203 3.26 -2.06 -4.72
CA LEU A 203 2.65 -1.73 -3.44
C LEU A 203 2.90 -2.85 -2.43
N TYR A 204 3.67 -2.57 -1.38
CA TYR A 204 3.95 -3.54 -0.32
C TYR A 204 3.01 -3.38 0.85
N ASP A 205 2.50 -4.51 1.33
CA ASP A 205 1.73 -4.60 2.57
C ASP A 205 2.59 -5.12 3.73
N ASN A 206 2.90 -4.25 4.69
CA ASN A 206 3.80 -4.57 5.82
C ASN A 206 3.00 -4.85 7.07
N ALA A 207 2.88 -6.11 7.50
CA ALA A 207 2.22 -6.40 8.77
C ALA A 207 3.02 -5.79 9.93
N GLY A 208 2.37 -4.99 10.77
CA GLY A 208 3.02 -4.31 11.89
C GLY A 208 3.69 -5.23 12.90
N GLU A 209 3.30 -6.50 12.95
CA GLU A 209 3.93 -7.53 13.79
C GLU A 209 5.42 -7.72 13.45
N HIS A 210 5.80 -7.57 12.18
CA HIS A 210 7.19 -7.64 11.75
C HIS A 210 8.04 -6.48 12.27
N PHE A 211 7.40 -5.39 12.71
CA PHE A 211 8.03 -4.16 13.20
C PHE A 211 7.90 -4.01 14.72
N LEU A 212 7.55 -5.08 15.43
CA LEU A 212 7.65 -5.10 16.89
C LEU A 212 9.12 -5.33 17.30
N PRO A 213 9.59 -4.71 18.41
CA PRO A 213 10.95 -4.92 18.89
C PRO A 213 11.29 -6.40 19.09
N GLY A 214 12.47 -6.81 18.63
CA GLY A 214 12.95 -8.20 18.74
C GLY A 214 12.44 -9.17 17.67
N GLN A 215 11.58 -8.73 16.75
CA GLN A 215 11.13 -9.50 15.58
C GLN A 215 11.97 -9.22 14.32
N ASP A 216 13.21 -8.72 14.48
CA ASP A 216 14.12 -8.46 13.37
C ASP A 216 14.86 -9.77 13.04
N ASP A 217 14.44 -10.43 11.96
CA ASP A 217 15.09 -11.63 11.46
C ASP A 217 16.02 -11.24 10.29
N PRO A 218 17.35 -11.39 10.42
CA PRO A 218 18.29 -11.14 9.33
C PRO A 218 17.98 -11.96 8.06
N GLN A 219 17.29 -13.10 8.21
CA GLN A 219 16.86 -13.98 7.14
C GLN A 219 15.50 -13.57 6.53
N ALA A 220 14.83 -12.59 7.10
CA ALA A 220 13.63 -11.98 6.54
C ALA A 220 13.88 -10.47 6.32
N PRO A 221 14.45 -10.06 5.18
CA PRO A 221 14.72 -8.66 4.84
C PRO A 221 13.42 -7.88 4.54
N VAL A 222 12.41 -8.00 5.38
CA VAL A 222 11.06 -7.37 5.31
C VAL A 222 11.15 -5.84 5.39
N THR A 223 12.35 -5.26 5.52
CA THR A 223 12.55 -3.80 5.58
C THR A 223 13.36 -3.25 4.41
N TRP A 224 13.82 -4.09 3.49
CA TRP A 224 14.62 -3.63 2.36
C TRP A 224 13.80 -2.85 1.32
N HIS A 225 12.54 -3.24 1.05
CA HIS A 225 11.67 -2.39 0.22
C HIS A 225 11.41 -1.03 0.86
N LEU A 226 11.34 -0.93 2.19
CA LEU A 226 11.11 0.37 2.85
C LEU A 226 12.24 1.34 2.51
N ALA A 227 13.49 0.87 2.50
CA ALA A 227 14.65 1.67 2.11
C ALA A 227 14.59 2.14 0.65
N ARG A 228 14.03 1.31 -0.25
CA ARG A 228 13.87 1.63 -1.68
C ARG A 228 12.57 2.36 -2.03
N SER A 229 11.61 2.42 -1.10
CA SER A 229 10.29 3.00 -1.33
C SER A 229 10.37 4.51 -1.41
N GLN A 230 9.84 5.09 -2.48
CA GLN A 230 9.75 6.55 -2.62
C GLN A 230 8.70 7.15 -1.67
N VAL A 231 7.68 6.34 -1.31
CA VAL A 231 6.55 6.78 -0.52
C VAL A 231 6.25 5.77 0.58
N TRP A 232 6.17 6.26 1.81
CA TRP A 232 5.75 5.49 2.98
C TRP A 232 4.34 5.92 3.36
N ILE A 233 3.42 4.97 3.44
CA ILE A 233 2.05 5.22 3.90
C ILE A 233 1.89 4.53 5.25
N TYR A 234 1.88 5.31 6.32
CA TYR A 234 1.66 4.82 7.67
C TYR A 234 0.17 4.92 8.03
N VAL A 235 -0.52 3.79 8.02
CA VAL A 235 -1.93 3.68 8.41
C VAL A 235 -2.01 3.70 9.94
N PHE A 236 -2.57 4.77 10.48
CA PHE A 236 -2.61 5.04 11.92
C PHE A 236 -4.05 5.10 12.42
N ASP A 237 -4.43 4.23 13.37
CA ASP A 237 -5.77 4.23 13.96
C ASP A 237 -5.80 5.08 15.23
N MET A 238 -6.17 6.36 15.12
CA MET A 238 -6.32 7.25 16.27
C MET A 238 -7.28 6.69 17.33
N THR A 239 -8.30 5.93 16.90
CA THR A 239 -9.30 5.34 17.81
C THR A 239 -8.72 4.22 18.67
N ALA A 240 -7.47 3.79 18.45
CA ALA A 240 -6.79 2.86 19.33
C ALA A 240 -6.17 3.53 20.57
N ASP A 241 -5.94 4.84 20.57
CA ASP A 241 -5.34 5.58 21.69
C ASP A 241 -6.38 5.86 22.80
N PRO A 242 -6.12 5.45 24.07
CA PRO A 242 -7.05 5.69 25.19
C PRO A 242 -7.41 7.16 25.42
N ARG A 243 -6.46 8.08 25.21
CA ARG A 243 -6.67 9.53 25.39
C ARG A 243 -7.68 10.03 24.36
N PHE A 244 -7.52 9.61 23.10
CA PHE A 244 -8.41 9.98 22.02
C PHE A 244 -9.80 9.34 22.14
N ARG A 245 -9.87 8.07 22.54
CA ARG A 245 -11.14 7.37 22.83
C ARG A 245 -12.01 8.12 23.83
N THR A 246 -11.39 8.63 24.89
CA THR A 246 -12.10 9.36 25.95
C THR A 246 -12.82 10.59 25.39
N GLU A 247 -12.18 11.32 24.47
CA GLU A 247 -12.78 12.49 23.85
C GLU A 247 -13.86 12.13 22.82
N LEU A 248 -13.66 11.05 22.06
CA LEU A 248 -14.71 10.52 21.18
C LEU A 248 -15.95 10.08 21.96
N LEU A 249 -15.79 9.39 23.08
CA LEU A 249 -16.91 8.99 23.92
C LEU A 249 -17.69 10.20 24.43
N LYS A 250 -17.00 11.24 24.91
CA LYS A 250 -17.63 12.50 25.34
C LYS A 250 -18.40 13.17 24.20
N LEU A 251 -17.85 13.19 22.99
CA LEU A 251 -18.49 13.76 21.81
C LEU A 251 -19.81 13.04 21.49
N TYR A 252 -19.77 11.71 21.38
CA TYR A 252 -20.94 10.92 20.99
C TYR A 252 -21.98 10.80 22.10
N GLN A 253 -21.58 10.79 23.38
CA GLN A 253 -22.51 10.89 24.51
C GLN A 253 -23.34 12.18 24.46
N ARG A 254 -22.72 13.30 24.07
CA ARG A 254 -23.42 14.59 23.91
C ARG A 254 -24.37 14.60 22.71
N GLN A 255 -24.08 13.86 21.65
CA GLN A 255 -24.86 13.85 20.42
C GLN A 255 -26.02 12.84 20.41
N ASN A 256 -25.80 11.61 20.90
CA ASN A 256 -26.67 10.46 20.61
C ASN A 256 -27.39 9.85 21.84
N GLY A 257 -27.21 10.39 23.05
CA GLY A 257 -27.77 9.79 24.26
C GLY A 257 -27.06 8.49 24.68
N GLN A 258 -27.75 7.56 25.34
CA GLN A 258 -27.16 6.40 26.04
C GLN A 258 -26.42 5.35 25.16
N VAL A 259 -26.55 5.37 23.83
CA VAL A 259 -25.87 4.39 22.96
C VAL A 259 -24.43 4.82 22.69
N GLY A 260 -23.48 4.18 23.37
CA GLY A 260 -22.04 4.40 23.19
C GLY A 260 -21.50 3.87 21.86
N ILE A 261 -20.37 4.44 21.42
CA ILE A 261 -19.63 4.01 20.22
C ILE A 261 -18.56 2.97 20.52
N ASP A 262 -18.50 2.44 21.74
CA ASP A 262 -17.44 1.54 22.21
C ASP A 262 -17.19 0.31 21.32
N TYR A 263 -18.24 -0.15 20.63
CA TYR A 263 -18.20 -1.30 19.72
C TYR A 263 -17.28 -1.09 18.50
N VAL A 264 -16.90 0.15 18.15
CA VAL A 264 -15.98 0.43 17.03
C VAL A 264 -14.52 0.42 17.42
N PHE A 265 -14.22 0.47 18.73
CA PHE A 265 -12.86 0.53 19.23
C PHE A 265 -12.21 -0.84 19.30
N SER A 266 -10.90 -0.90 19.02
CA SER A 266 -10.14 -2.13 19.27
C SER A 266 -10.17 -2.49 20.78
N PRO A 267 -10.41 -3.74 21.16
CA PRO A 267 -10.41 -4.13 22.57
C PRO A 267 -9.02 -4.05 23.21
N ARG A 268 -7.95 -4.00 22.41
CA ARG A 268 -6.56 -3.90 22.88
C ARG A 268 -5.98 -2.56 22.44
N PRO A 269 -5.74 -1.61 23.38
CA PRO A 269 -4.96 -0.43 23.10
C PRO A 269 -3.52 -0.85 22.78
N GLU A 270 -2.95 -0.30 21.70
CA GLU A 270 -1.58 -0.62 21.26
C GLU A 270 -0.78 0.67 21.08
N ARG A 271 0.51 0.63 21.43
CA ARG A 271 1.48 1.70 21.18
C ARG A 271 1.90 1.67 19.72
N GLN A 272 1.16 2.41 18.90
CA GLN A 272 1.33 2.35 17.45
C GLN A 272 2.58 3.07 16.94
N ASP A 273 3.01 4.11 17.65
CA ASP A 273 4.21 4.91 17.35
C ASP A 273 5.47 4.05 17.23
N LEU A 274 5.54 2.93 17.96
CA LEU A 274 6.67 2.01 17.95
C LEU A 274 6.89 1.35 16.58
N VAL A 275 5.84 1.09 15.81
CA VAL A 275 5.97 0.48 14.47
C VAL A 275 6.66 1.44 13.50
N LEU A 276 6.29 2.72 13.52
CA LEU A 276 6.96 3.73 12.69
C LEU A 276 8.41 3.95 13.14
N ALA A 277 8.63 4.06 14.46
CA ALA A 277 9.98 4.24 15.02
C ALA A 277 10.91 3.06 14.70
N GLU A 278 10.41 1.82 14.79
CA GLU A 278 11.19 0.63 14.46
C GLU A 278 11.46 0.52 12.94
N ALA A 279 10.47 0.79 12.09
CA ALA A 279 10.66 0.84 10.65
C ALA A 279 11.74 1.86 10.25
N VAL A 280 11.69 3.05 10.85
CA VAL A 280 12.73 4.08 10.72
C VAL A 280 14.09 3.57 11.18
N ALA A 281 14.18 2.99 12.38
CA ALA A 281 15.44 2.51 12.93
C ALA A 281 16.07 1.43 12.05
N ARG A 282 15.27 0.49 11.53
CA ARG A 282 15.73 -0.56 10.61
C ARG A 282 16.26 0.01 9.31
N VAL A 283 15.51 0.92 8.68
CA VAL A 283 15.96 1.52 7.41
C VAL A 283 17.22 2.36 7.63
N ARG A 284 17.35 3.09 8.74
CA ARG A 284 18.60 3.80 9.09
C ARG A 284 19.78 2.85 9.20
N ARG A 285 19.62 1.69 9.87
CA ARG A 285 20.67 0.66 9.96
C ARG A 285 21.06 0.12 8.58
N LEU A 286 20.09 -0.17 7.73
CA LEU A 286 20.32 -0.69 6.37
C LEU A 286 21.02 0.31 5.45
N THR A 287 20.63 1.58 5.53
CA THR A 287 21.13 2.65 4.66
C THR A 287 22.34 3.39 5.24
N GLN A 288 22.79 2.99 6.44
CA GLN A 288 23.90 3.62 7.18
C GLN A 288 23.70 5.14 7.40
N LEU A 289 22.44 5.60 7.45
CA LEU A 289 22.13 7.00 7.71
C LEU A 289 22.45 7.36 9.16
N SER A 290 23.00 8.56 9.37
CA SER A 290 23.24 9.07 10.72
C SER A 290 21.92 9.35 11.47
N ALA A 291 22.00 9.43 12.79
CA ALA A 291 20.83 9.68 13.63
C ALA A 291 20.17 11.05 13.37
N SER A 292 20.93 12.04 12.92
CA SER A 292 20.44 13.40 12.64
C SER A 292 19.96 13.61 11.20
N GLN A 293 20.27 12.68 10.29
CA GLN A 293 19.87 12.80 8.89
C GLN A 293 18.38 12.50 8.74
N MET A 294 17.64 13.34 8.03
CA MET A 294 16.24 13.06 7.71
C MET A 294 16.14 12.21 6.43
N PHE A 295 15.06 11.44 6.33
CA PHE A 295 14.64 10.77 5.10
C PHE A 295 14.09 11.78 4.09
N ASP A 296 14.44 11.58 2.82
CA ASP A 296 13.95 12.38 1.68
C ASP A 296 12.65 11.81 1.10
N GLN A 297 12.34 10.56 1.42
CA GLN A 297 11.08 9.89 1.08
C GLN A 297 9.88 10.66 1.63
N LEU A 298 8.76 10.61 0.92
CA LEU A 298 7.50 11.14 1.43
C LEU A 298 6.91 10.18 2.46
N LEU A 299 6.69 10.66 3.69
CA LEU A 299 5.83 9.97 4.66
C LEU A 299 4.42 10.55 4.61
N VAL A 300 3.43 9.69 4.40
CA VAL A 300 2.02 10.02 4.58
C VAL A 300 1.47 9.26 5.78
N VAL A 301 1.08 9.98 6.83
CA VAL A 301 0.34 9.42 7.96
C VAL A 301 -1.14 9.41 7.60
N ALA A 302 -1.62 8.26 7.18
CA ALA A 302 -3.02 8.02 6.82
C ALA A 302 -3.81 7.70 8.10
N ALA A 303 -4.41 8.73 8.71
CA ALA A 303 -5.22 8.58 9.92
C ALA A 303 -6.54 7.89 9.58
N SER A 304 -6.64 6.60 9.93
CA SER A 304 -7.72 5.71 9.53
C SER A 304 -8.98 5.89 10.38
N LYS A 305 -10.09 5.31 9.90
CA LYS A 305 -11.42 5.39 10.54
C LYS A 305 -11.90 6.83 10.72
N ALA A 306 -11.56 7.70 9.77
CA ALA A 306 -11.93 9.11 9.85
C ALA A 306 -13.44 9.32 9.96
N ASP A 307 -14.26 8.42 9.42
CA ASP A 307 -15.72 8.39 9.63
C ASP A 307 -16.16 8.33 11.11
N VAL A 308 -15.32 7.80 12.01
CA VAL A 308 -15.60 7.76 13.46
C VAL A 308 -15.29 9.09 14.11
N TRP A 309 -14.16 9.71 13.75
CA TRP A 309 -13.59 10.81 14.53
C TRP A 309 -13.59 12.17 13.85
N TYR A 310 -13.90 12.26 12.54
CA TYR A 310 -13.92 13.54 11.82
C TYR A 310 -14.83 14.62 12.44
N PRO A 311 -15.91 14.33 13.20
CA PRO A 311 -16.69 15.38 13.85
C PRO A 311 -15.91 16.18 14.91
N LEU A 312 -14.72 15.70 15.33
CA LEU A 312 -13.81 16.46 16.19
C LEU A 312 -13.04 17.55 15.43
N ILE A 313 -12.87 17.41 14.10
CA ILE A 313 -12.25 18.43 13.25
C ILE A 313 -13.34 19.38 12.79
N ARG A 314 -13.24 20.66 13.18
CA ARG A 314 -14.14 21.75 12.76
C ARG A 314 -13.80 22.26 11.36
N GLU A 315 -13.73 21.34 10.39
CA GLU A 315 -13.53 21.65 8.98
C GLU A 315 -14.74 21.17 8.20
N ASP A 316 -15.42 22.12 7.55
CA ASP A 316 -16.53 21.80 6.68
C ASP A 316 -16.04 20.91 5.53
N ARG A 317 -16.82 19.88 5.23
CA ARG A 317 -16.60 19.01 4.06
C ARG A 317 -15.24 18.29 4.12
N LEU A 318 -14.76 17.89 5.32
CA LEU A 318 -13.52 17.10 5.45
C LEU A 318 -13.60 15.77 4.67
N ASN A 319 -14.79 15.20 4.59
CA ASN A 319 -15.11 13.94 3.91
C ASN A 319 -15.18 14.03 2.37
N GLU A 320 -14.92 15.20 1.79
CA GLU A 320 -14.85 15.34 0.34
C GLU A 320 -13.42 15.22 -0.16
N GLU A 321 -13.28 14.79 -1.39
CA GLU A 321 -11.98 14.60 -1.99
C GLU A 321 -11.26 15.94 -2.29
N PRO A 322 -9.96 16.07 -1.96
CA PRO A 322 -9.22 17.31 -2.11
C PRO A 322 -8.62 17.45 -3.52
N TRP A 323 -9.45 17.29 -4.55
CA TRP A 323 -9.08 17.56 -5.93
C TRP A 323 -10.23 18.22 -6.67
N GLY A 324 -9.89 18.90 -7.76
CA GLY A 324 -10.84 19.52 -8.67
C GLY A 324 -10.49 19.18 -10.11
N THR A 325 -11.27 19.73 -11.04
CA THR A 325 -11.04 19.54 -12.46
C THR A 325 -10.55 20.83 -13.09
N VAL A 326 -9.42 20.78 -13.81
CA VAL A 326 -8.93 21.87 -14.65
C VAL A 326 -8.77 21.34 -16.06
N ARG A 327 -9.42 22.01 -17.02
CA ARG A 327 -9.43 21.61 -18.45
C ARG A 327 -9.86 20.16 -18.68
N GLY A 328 -10.81 19.66 -17.89
CA GLY A 328 -11.31 18.29 -17.99
C GLY A 328 -10.43 17.22 -17.34
N LEU A 329 -9.32 17.60 -16.69
CA LEU A 329 -8.42 16.72 -15.96
C LEU A 329 -8.46 17.00 -14.46
N GLY A 330 -8.44 15.94 -13.67
CA GLY A 330 -8.31 15.98 -12.22
C GLY A 330 -6.94 16.50 -11.81
N GLY A 331 -6.92 17.38 -10.80
CA GLY A 331 -5.70 17.84 -10.15
C GLY A 331 -5.92 18.04 -8.67
N LEU A 332 -4.89 17.76 -7.87
CA LEU A 332 -4.94 17.91 -6.42
C LEU A 332 -5.10 19.39 -6.03
N ASP A 333 -6.02 19.66 -5.10
CA ASP A 333 -6.14 20.94 -4.43
C ASP A 333 -5.16 20.98 -3.26
N SER A 334 -3.96 21.39 -3.58
CA SER A 334 -2.82 21.48 -2.66
C SER A 334 -3.08 22.31 -1.42
N ASP A 335 -3.80 23.43 -1.54
CA ASP A 335 -4.13 24.28 -0.38
C ASP A 335 -5.08 23.55 0.56
N ARG A 336 -6.06 22.83 0.00
CA ARG A 336 -7.00 22.03 0.79
C ARG A 336 -6.28 20.88 1.49
N ILE A 337 -5.34 20.20 0.81
CA ILE A 337 -4.53 19.14 1.41
C ILE A 337 -3.68 19.68 2.56
N VAL A 338 -2.92 20.76 2.34
CA VAL A 338 -2.04 21.35 3.36
C VAL A 338 -2.85 21.79 4.58
N ARG A 339 -3.99 22.48 4.37
CA ARG A 339 -4.89 22.92 5.45
C ARG A 339 -5.38 21.73 6.28
N ARG A 340 -5.90 20.68 5.62
CA ARG A 340 -6.39 19.48 6.32
C ARG A 340 -5.29 18.73 7.05
N SER A 341 -4.10 18.67 6.45
CA SER A 341 -2.92 18.09 7.08
C SER A 341 -2.54 18.84 8.35
N GLN A 342 -2.53 20.17 8.33
CA GLN A 342 -2.22 20.99 9.51
C GLN A 342 -3.27 20.81 10.62
N LEU A 343 -4.56 20.75 10.28
CA LEU A 343 -5.63 20.52 11.25
C LEU A 343 -5.52 19.13 11.89
N LEU A 344 -5.25 18.11 11.09
CA LEU A 344 -5.05 16.75 11.60
C LEU A 344 -3.76 16.64 12.43
N GLU A 345 -2.68 17.30 12.01
CA GLU A 345 -1.43 17.36 12.78
C GLU A 345 -1.65 18.02 14.14
N GLN A 346 -2.40 19.12 14.22
CA GLN A 346 -2.75 19.76 15.50
C GLN A 346 -3.55 18.81 16.40
N LEU A 347 -4.52 18.09 15.84
CA LEU A 347 -5.30 17.10 16.58
C LEU A 347 -4.41 15.95 17.11
N LEU A 348 -3.53 15.43 16.26
CA LEU A 348 -2.57 14.40 16.62
C LEU A 348 -1.57 14.91 17.67
N GLN A 349 -1.10 16.15 17.57
CA GLN A 349 -0.19 16.73 18.55
C GLN A 349 -0.84 16.82 19.94
N GLN A 350 -2.15 17.01 20.00
CA GLN A 350 -2.89 17.08 21.25
C GLN A 350 -3.07 15.70 21.90
N TYR A 351 -3.36 14.66 21.12
CA TYR A 351 -3.78 13.35 21.65
C TYR A 351 -2.79 12.20 21.44
N CYS A 352 -1.97 12.28 20.40
CA CYS A 352 -0.98 11.27 20.01
C CYS A 352 0.35 11.95 19.58
N PRO A 353 0.95 12.81 20.43
CA PRO A 353 2.14 13.59 20.06
C PRO A 353 3.34 12.71 19.67
N GLU A 354 3.38 11.47 20.14
CA GLU A 354 4.46 10.52 19.87
C GLU A 354 4.56 10.18 18.37
N VAL A 355 3.43 10.09 17.68
CA VAL A 355 3.39 9.81 16.23
C VAL A 355 3.83 11.01 15.42
N VAL A 356 3.40 12.22 15.80
CA VAL A 356 3.85 13.46 15.15
C VAL A 356 5.35 13.63 15.34
N GLY A 357 5.84 13.42 16.57
CA GLY A 357 7.26 13.44 16.89
C GLY A 357 8.06 12.43 16.07
N ALA A 358 7.62 11.17 15.99
CA ALA A 358 8.28 10.13 15.19
C ALA A 358 8.32 10.49 13.69
N ALA A 359 7.25 11.07 13.15
CA ALA A 359 7.20 11.48 11.75
C ALA A 359 8.11 12.69 11.46
N ARG A 360 7.91 13.81 12.17
CA ARG A 360 8.60 15.09 11.89
C ARG A 360 10.07 15.09 12.28
N SER A 361 10.51 14.24 13.21
CA SER A 361 11.93 14.12 13.55
C SER A 361 12.74 13.26 12.57
N ASN A 362 12.06 12.47 11.72
CA ASN A 362 12.73 11.52 10.84
C ASN A 362 12.57 11.83 9.36
N PHE A 363 11.51 12.52 8.94
CA PHE A 363 11.22 12.77 7.52
C PHE A 363 11.19 14.26 7.21
N SER A 364 11.84 14.64 6.10
CA SER A 364 11.83 16.01 5.62
C SER A 364 10.48 16.44 5.01
N ARG A 365 9.65 15.47 4.62
CA ARG A 365 8.34 15.67 3.97
C ARG A 365 7.30 14.77 4.63
N VAL A 366 6.30 15.38 5.27
CA VAL A 366 5.26 14.65 6.00
C VAL A 366 3.89 15.23 5.71
N ALA A 367 2.97 14.40 5.23
CA ALA A 367 1.56 14.73 5.09
C ALA A 367 0.71 13.92 6.06
N PHE A 368 -0.21 14.58 6.76
CA PHE A 368 -1.23 13.92 7.57
C PHE A 368 -2.53 13.91 6.78
N VAL A 369 -3.10 12.74 6.52
CA VAL A 369 -4.27 12.59 5.65
C VAL A 369 -5.38 11.85 6.39
N PRO A 370 -6.57 12.44 6.55
CA PRO A 370 -7.74 11.72 7.05
C PRO A 370 -8.18 10.69 6.01
N VAL A 371 -8.33 9.42 6.40
CA VAL A 371 -8.80 8.37 5.50
C VAL A 371 -9.96 7.59 6.12
N SER A 372 -11.01 7.38 5.34
CA SER A 372 -12.11 6.49 5.70
C SER A 372 -12.29 5.43 4.63
N ALA A 373 -11.92 4.19 4.96
CA ALA A 373 -12.11 3.05 4.07
C ALA A 373 -13.58 2.64 3.95
N LEU A 374 -14.40 2.91 4.96
CA LEU A 374 -15.83 2.55 4.96
C LEU A 374 -16.72 3.70 4.44
N GLY A 375 -16.28 4.94 4.63
CA GLY A 375 -17.04 6.14 4.29
C GLY A 375 -18.05 6.59 5.33
N ARG A 376 -18.35 5.75 6.32
CA ARG A 376 -19.42 5.95 7.30
C ARG A 376 -19.17 5.16 8.57
N LEU A 377 -19.75 5.65 9.66
CA LEU A 377 -19.74 4.97 10.95
C LEU A 377 -20.36 3.56 10.83
N PRO A 378 -19.68 2.50 11.30
CA PRO A 378 -20.24 1.15 11.30
C PRO A 378 -21.49 1.02 12.16
N HIS A 379 -22.41 0.15 11.76
CA HIS A 379 -23.61 -0.19 12.51
C HIS A 379 -23.32 -1.25 13.58
N PRO A 380 -23.85 -1.11 14.81
CA PRO A 380 -23.70 -2.14 15.83
C PRO A 380 -24.60 -3.34 15.53
N VAL A 381 -24.04 -4.55 15.49
CA VAL A 381 -24.82 -5.80 15.41
C VAL A 381 -24.50 -6.70 16.58
N ARG A 382 -25.53 -7.38 17.11
CA ARG A 382 -25.35 -8.36 18.18
C ARG A 382 -25.04 -9.73 17.58
N THR A 383 -23.93 -10.32 17.99
CA THR A 383 -23.50 -11.67 17.59
C THR A 383 -24.21 -12.74 18.41
N GLY A 384 -24.11 -14.01 17.99
CA GLY A 384 -24.73 -15.14 18.69
C GLY A 384 -24.21 -15.36 20.12
N ASP A 385 -22.99 -14.91 20.42
CA ASP A 385 -22.39 -14.90 21.78
C ASP A 385 -22.78 -13.65 22.61
N GLY A 386 -23.72 -12.83 22.13
CA GLY A 386 -24.24 -11.66 22.83
C GLY A 386 -23.37 -10.40 22.75
N ARG A 387 -22.19 -10.46 22.10
CA ARG A 387 -21.31 -9.30 21.92
C ARG A 387 -21.88 -8.34 20.87
N ILE A 388 -21.57 -7.05 21.00
CA ILE A 388 -21.89 -6.05 19.99
C ILE A 388 -20.63 -5.78 19.18
N VAL A 389 -20.72 -5.97 17.86
CA VAL A 389 -19.57 -5.83 16.95
C VAL A 389 -19.92 -4.85 15.83
N PRO A 390 -18.91 -4.20 15.22
CA PRO A 390 -19.14 -3.28 14.11
C PRO A 390 -19.45 -4.07 12.82
N ALA A 391 -20.45 -3.62 12.08
CA ALA A 391 -20.87 -4.17 10.81
C ALA A 391 -21.18 -3.07 9.79
N VAL A 392 -21.14 -3.42 8.51
CA VAL A 392 -21.54 -2.54 7.40
C VAL A 392 -22.42 -3.28 6.42
N GLN A 393 -23.22 -2.54 5.68
CA GLN A 393 -23.78 -3.02 4.42
C GLN A 393 -22.75 -2.77 3.32
N PRO A 394 -22.18 -3.80 2.67
CA PRO A 394 -21.16 -3.62 1.63
C PRO A 394 -21.55 -2.62 0.53
N ARG A 395 -22.81 -2.62 0.09
CA ARG A 395 -23.31 -1.64 -0.91
C ARG A 395 -23.27 -0.18 -0.46
N SER A 396 -23.23 0.03 0.85
CA SER A 396 -23.19 1.36 1.44
C SER A 396 -21.76 1.90 1.60
N VAL A 397 -20.74 1.06 1.40
CA VAL A 397 -19.34 1.46 1.55
C VAL A 397 -18.98 2.51 0.49
N GLN A 398 -18.56 3.68 0.96
CA GLN A 398 -18.21 4.83 0.11
C GLN A 398 -16.93 5.48 0.62
N PRO A 399 -15.75 4.89 0.31
CA PRO A 399 -14.50 5.38 0.84
C PRO A 399 -14.25 6.83 0.43
N TRP A 400 -13.54 7.57 1.27
CA TRP A 400 -13.07 8.92 0.96
C TRP A 400 -11.68 9.16 1.56
N GLY A 401 -10.89 10.01 0.89
CA GLY A 401 -9.52 10.35 1.29
C GLY A 401 -8.51 9.22 1.08
N VAL A 402 -8.95 7.98 0.83
CA VAL A 402 -8.06 6.81 0.70
C VAL A 402 -7.13 6.89 -0.51
N ALA A 403 -7.53 7.54 -1.61
CA ALA A 403 -6.67 7.75 -2.77
C ALA A 403 -5.64 8.88 -2.60
N VAL A 404 -5.86 9.80 -1.64
CA VAL A 404 -5.01 11.00 -1.47
C VAL A 404 -3.54 10.66 -1.18
N PRO A 405 -3.20 9.72 -0.27
CA PRO A 405 -1.80 9.35 -0.03
C PRO A 405 -1.08 8.86 -1.29
N PHE A 406 -1.77 8.09 -2.14
CA PHE A 406 -1.19 7.58 -3.39
C PHE A 406 -0.98 8.70 -4.41
N LEU A 407 -1.97 9.59 -4.59
CA LEU A 407 -1.87 10.73 -5.50
C LEU A 407 -0.79 11.72 -5.07
N LEU A 408 -0.63 11.98 -3.77
CA LEU A 408 0.49 12.75 -3.22
C LEU A 408 1.83 12.09 -3.52
N GLY A 409 1.89 10.77 -3.37
CA GLY A 409 3.05 9.98 -3.72
C GLY A 409 3.43 10.06 -5.20
N LEU A 410 2.45 9.97 -6.11
CA LEU A 410 2.68 10.18 -7.54
C LEU A 410 3.21 11.58 -7.84
N MET A 411 2.59 12.60 -7.27
CA MET A 411 3.03 13.99 -7.47
C MET A 411 4.45 14.25 -6.94
N HIS A 412 4.84 13.59 -5.84
CA HIS A 412 6.17 13.68 -5.26
C HIS A 412 7.22 12.90 -6.07
N ALA A 413 6.97 11.62 -6.32
CA ALA A 413 7.95 10.70 -6.89
C ALA A 413 7.99 10.72 -8.43
N LEU A 414 6.95 11.26 -9.05
CA LEU A 414 6.77 11.27 -10.49
C LEU A 414 6.17 12.60 -10.98
N PRO A 415 6.98 13.69 -10.98
CA PRO A 415 6.52 15.00 -11.41
C PRO A 415 5.85 14.98 -12.78
N GLY A 416 4.65 15.55 -12.88
CA GLY A 416 3.86 15.59 -14.11
C GLY A 416 2.89 14.43 -14.32
N ALA A 417 2.89 13.41 -13.45
CA ALA A 417 1.87 12.36 -13.45
C ALA A 417 0.51 12.84 -12.93
N VAL A 418 0.52 13.68 -11.89
CA VAL A 418 -0.70 14.26 -11.30
C VAL A 418 -0.55 15.77 -11.29
N LEU A 419 -1.59 16.47 -11.75
CA LEU A 419 -1.61 17.92 -11.77
C LEU A 419 -1.83 18.48 -10.37
N SER A 420 -1.18 19.59 -10.06
CA SER A 420 -1.44 20.40 -8.87
C SER A 420 -2.22 21.65 -9.29
N LEU A 421 -3.39 21.89 -8.70
CA LEU A 421 -4.23 23.05 -9.05
C LEU A 421 -3.65 24.37 -8.53
N ARG A 422 -2.80 24.29 -7.50
CA ARG A 422 -2.08 25.41 -6.87
C ARG A 422 -0.66 24.98 -6.52
N ARG A 423 0.28 25.91 -6.35
CA ARG A 423 1.67 25.57 -6.04
C ARG A 423 1.77 25.03 -4.61
N ILE A 424 2.39 23.87 -4.42
CA ILE A 424 2.72 23.36 -3.07
C ILE A 424 4.01 24.02 -2.64
N GLU A 425 3.93 24.93 -1.67
CA GLU A 425 5.12 25.56 -1.11
C GLU A 425 5.62 24.82 0.14
N LYS A 426 4.77 24.06 0.87
CA LYS A 426 5.13 23.32 2.09
C LYS A 426 4.23 22.10 2.34
N LEU A 427 4.78 20.89 2.21
CA LEU A 427 4.29 19.63 2.81
C LEU A 427 5.45 18.97 3.56
#